data_AF-A0A966IP50-F1
#
_entry.id   AF-A0A966IP50-F1
#
_cell.length_a   1.000
_cell.length_b   1.000
_cell.length_c   1.000
_cell.angle_alpha   90.00
_cell.angle_beta   90.00
_cell.angle_gamma   90.00
#
_symmetry.space_group_name_H-M   'P 1'
#
loop_
_entity.id
_entity.type
_entity.pdbx_description
1 polymer ?
#
loop_
_entity_poly.entity_id
_entity_poly.type
_entity_poly.pdbx_seq_one_letter_code
_entity_poly.pdbx_strand_id
1 'polypeptide(L)'
;MVVALIDGLLGDQKRVRLKTEAELLSYAYHVAGTVGILMCNVLDCSDDRALAHAIDLGIAMQLTNIARDVLEDAGMGRRYLPASWVGNLEPAQIVALAKTPNDDAAKSIANAVGRLLDLADSYYKSGIAGLSYLPFRAHMSIAVAAYVYRQIGVQLAQKNYPWHDGRQVTSKAVKIACSLRAFTALPQRFYPTAPHNPALHDAIRGLPHVK
;
A
#
# COMPACT_ATOMS: atom_id res chain seq x y z
N MET A 1 14.37 -12.11 7.46
CA MET A 1 13.60 -10.87 7.74
C MET A 1 14.40 -9.61 7.40
N VAL A 2 15.52 -9.32 8.08
CA VAL A 2 16.41 -8.20 7.70
C VAL A 2 16.99 -8.35 6.29
N VAL A 3 17.35 -9.58 5.89
CA VAL A 3 17.84 -9.87 4.53
C VAL A 3 16.79 -9.57 3.45
N ALA A 4 15.51 -9.91 3.67
CA ALA A 4 14.44 -9.64 2.69
C ALA A 4 14.14 -8.14 2.52
N LEU A 5 14.23 -7.37 3.61
CA LEU A 5 14.12 -5.91 3.58
C LEU A 5 15.33 -5.28 2.86
N ILE A 6 16.54 -5.76 3.19
CA ILE A 6 17.79 -5.33 2.55
C ILE A 6 17.77 -5.68 1.06
N ASP A 7 17.31 -6.86 0.65
CA ASP A 7 17.21 -7.25 -0.75
C ASP A 7 16.17 -6.41 -1.51
N GLY A 8 15.05 -6.04 -0.87
CA GLY A 8 14.09 -5.09 -1.42
C GLY A 8 14.69 -3.69 -1.64
N LEU A 9 15.43 -3.18 -0.65
CA LEU A 9 16.11 -1.88 -0.72
C LEU A 9 17.33 -1.88 -1.67
N LEU A 10 18.04 -3.00 -1.79
CA LEU A 10 19.16 -3.17 -2.72
C LEU A 10 18.68 -3.37 -4.16
N GLY A 11 17.52 -4.01 -4.36
CA GLY A 11 16.84 -4.07 -5.66
C GLY A 11 16.42 -2.69 -6.17
N ASP A 12 16.06 -1.79 -5.25
CA ASP A 12 15.68 -0.39 -5.52
C ASP A 12 16.86 0.49 -6.02
N GLN A 13 18.12 0.03 -5.91
CA GLN A 13 19.28 0.67 -6.54
C GLN A 13 19.36 0.43 -8.06
N LYS A 14 18.56 -0.48 -8.62
CA LYS A 14 18.43 -0.69 -10.07
C LYS A 14 17.17 0.02 -10.59
N ARG A 15 17.15 0.35 -11.89
CA ARG A 15 15.97 0.97 -12.55
C ARG A 15 14.73 0.09 -12.34
N VAL A 16 13.85 0.47 -11.40
CA VAL A 16 12.62 -0.27 -11.12
C VAL A 16 11.64 -0.08 -12.28
N ARG A 17 11.24 -1.17 -12.93
CA ARG A 17 10.31 -1.20 -14.06
C ARG A 17 9.48 -2.47 -14.01
N LEU A 18 8.45 -2.45 -13.19
CA LEU A 18 7.62 -3.63 -12.95
C LEU A 18 6.82 -3.98 -14.20
N LYS A 19 6.69 -5.28 -14.49
CA LYS A 19 5.98 -5.80 -15.67
C LYS A 19 4.54 -6.17 -15.34
N THR A 20 4.31 -6.76 -14.17
CA THR A 20 3.03 -7.38 -13.80
C THR A 20 2.56 -6.94 -12.41
N GLU A 21 1.27 -7.15 -12.12
CA GLU A 21 0.70 -6.95 -10.78
C GLU A 21 1.35 -7.87 -9.74
N ALA A 22 1.73 -9.10 -10.11
CA ALA A 22 2.41 -10.01 -9.22
C ALA A 22 3.80 -9.49 -8.81
N GLU A 23 4.56 -8.90 -9.74
CA GLU A 23 5.82 -8.23 -9.42
C GLU A 23 5.63 -7.03 -8.49
N LEU A 24 4.55 -6.26 -8.68
CA LEU A 24 4.16 -5.14 -7.79
C LEU A 24 3.84 -5.62 -6.38
N LEU A 25 3.03 -6.67 -6.25
CA LEU A 25 2.67 -7.22 -4.94
C LEU A 25 3.87 -7.84 -4.24
N SER A 26 4.72 -8.56 -4.98
CA SER A 26 5.98 -9.08 -4.46
C SER A 26 6.89 -7.94 -3.99
N TYR A 27 7.05 -6.88 -4.77
CA TYR A 27 7.81 -5.70 -4.36
C TYR A 27 7.25 -5.09 -3.07
N ALA A 28 5.93 -4.84 -3.01
CA ALA A 28 5.27 -4.27 -1.84
C ALA A 28 5.40 -5.16 -0.59
N TYR A 29 5.33 -6.48 -0.76
CA TYR A 29 5.60 -7.43 0.31
C TYR A 29 7.03 -7.26 0.85
N HIS A 30 8.04 -7.22 -0.02
CA HIS A 30 9.44 -7.16 0.42
C HIS A 30 9.75 -5.87 1.18
N VAL A 31 9.27 -4.72 0.71
CA VAL A 31 9.60 -3.42 1.30
C VAL A 31 8.70 -2.99 2.45
N ALA A 32 7.47 -3.50 2.54
CA ALA A 32 6.50 -3.07 3.55
C ALA A 32 5.76 -4.23 4.23
N GLY A 33 5.43 -5.31 3.53
CA GLY A 33 4.85 -6.51 4.15
C GLY A 33 5.77 -7.11 5.22
N THR A 34 7.08 -7.20 4.94
CA THR A 34 8.10 -7.64 5.90
C THR A 34 8.20 -6.72 7.12
N VAL A 35 7.96 -5.41 6.94
CA VAL A 35 7.88 -4.43 8.03
C VAL A 35 6.64 -4.70 8.89
N GLY A 36 5.51 -5.06 8.29
CA GLY A 36 4.32 -5.52 9.01
C GLY A 36 4.62 -6.70 9.94
N ILE A 37 5.34 -7.71 9.44
CA ILE A 37 5.79 -8.86 10.24
C ILE A 37 6.69 -8.42 11.40
N LEU A 38 7.66 -7.52 11.14
CA LEU A 38 8.53 -6.96 12.18
C LEU A 38 7.71 -6.23 13.26
N MET A 39 6.70 -5.47 12.85
CA MET A 39 5.85 -4.72 13.77
C MET A 39 5.02 -5.64 14.68
N CYS A 40 4.58 -6.82 14.22
CA CYS A 40 3.93 -7.79 15.10
C CYS A 40 4.82 -8.17 16.30
N ASN A 41 6.10 -8.40 16.06
CA ASN A 41 7.06 -8.72 17.14
C ASN A 41 7.29 -7.53 18.07
N VAL A 42 7.40 -6.31 17.53
CA VAL A 42 7.60 -5.08 18.32
C VAL A 42 6.39 -4.74 19.19
N LEU A 43 5.19 -5.13 18.76
CA LEU A 43 3.92 -4.80 19.43
C LEU A 43 3.42 -5.92 20.34
N ASP A 44 4.27 -6.90 20.70
CA ASP A 44 3.93 -8.06 21.51
C ASP A 44 2.71 -8.84 20.99
N CYS A 45 2.58 -8.96 19.66
CA CYS A 45 1.54 -9.77 19.03
C CYS A 45 2.06 -11.20 18.80
N SER A 46 1.55 -12.14 19.59
CA SER A 46 1.96 -13.55 19.57
C SER A 46 1.08 -14.48 18.75
N ASP A 47 -0.02 -13.96 18.17
CA ASP A 47 -0.93 -14.77 17.34
C ASP A 47 -0.45 -14.82 15.89
N ASP A 48 -0.04 -16.00 15.43
CA ASP A 48 0.40 -16.24 14.05
C ASP A 48 -0.64 -15.82 13.00
N ARG A 49 -1.93 -15.82 13.34
CA ARG A 49 -3.00 -15.38 12.43
C ARG A 49 -2.92 -13.88 12.13
N ALA A 50 -2.32 -13.09 13.03
CA ALA A 50 -2.12 -11.67 12.83
C ALA A 50 -1.11 -11.36 11.71
N LEU A 51 -0.15 -12.26 11.47
CA LEU A 51 0.94 -12.03 10.51
C LEU A 51 0.42 -11.77 9.09
N ALA A 52 -0.58 -12.52 8.65
CA ALA A 52 -1.15 -12.35 7.31
C ALA A 52 -1.80 -10.96 7.15
N HIS A 53 -2.56 -10.52 8.15
CA HIS A 53 -3.16 -9.18 8.15
C HIS A 53 -2.11 -8.06 8.29
N ALA A 54 -1.02 -8.30 9.02
CA ALA A 54 0.06 -7.34 9.14
C ALA A 54 0.81 -7.16 7.80
N ILE A 55 1.05 -8.26 7.08
CA ILE A 55 1.57 -8.23 5.70
C ILE A 55 0.64 -7.41 4.81
N ASP A 56 -0.66 -7.67 4.86
CA ASP A 56 -1.65 -6.97 4.05
C ASP A 56 -1.67 -5.48 4.33
N LEU A 57 -1.63 -5.08 5.61
CA LEU A 57 -1.59 -3.66 5.97
C LEU A 57 -0.33 -2.98 5.41
N GLY A 58 0.83 -3.64 5.49
CA GLY A 58 2.07 -3.16 4.90
C GLY A 58 1.97 -2.97 3.38
N ILE A 59 1.43 -3.98 2.68
CA ILE A 59 1.19 -3.93 1.23
C ILE A 59 0.24 -2.77 0.89
N ALA A 60 -0.89 -2.64 1.59
CA ALA A 60 -1.86 -1.56 1.37
C ALA A 60 -1.23 -0.17 1.46
N MET A 61 -0.41 0.06 2.49
CA MET A 61 0.30 1.33 2.68
C MET A 61 1.32 1.58 1.57
N GLN A 62 2.04 0.55 1.11
CA GLN A 62 3.00 0.71 0.02
C GLN A 62 2.33 0.97 -1.33
N LEU A 63 1.22 0.28 -1.64
CA LEU A 63 0.42 0.57 -2.82
C LEU A 63 -0.10 2.02 -2.80
N THR A 64 -0.49 2.51 -1.62
CA THR A 64 -0.89 3.92 -1.43
C THR A 64 0.27 4.89 -1.67
N ASN A 65 1.48 4.55 -1.25
CA ASN A 65 2.68 5.37 -1.52
C ASN A 65 2.96 5.46 -3.01
N ILE A 66 2.95 4.32 -3.70
CA ILE A 66 3.16 4.27 -5.16
C ILE A 66 2.10 5.10 -5.89
N ALA A 67 0.83 4.99 -5.49
CA ALA A 67 -0.26 5.76 -6.09
C ALA A 67 -0.10 7.29 -5.88
N ARG A 68 0.47 7.69 -4.74
CA ARG A 68 0.68 9.10 -4.39
C ARG A 68 1.86 9.74 -5.13
N ASP A 69 2.93 8.99 -5.36
CA ASP A 69 4.24 9.52 -5.75
C ASP A 69 4.64 9.15 -7.20
N VAL A 70 3.66 8.86 -8.08
CA VAL A 70 3.91 8.39 -9.47
C VAL A 70 4.84 9.30 -10.26
N LEU A 71 4.61 10.62 -10.24
CA LEU A 71 5.41 11.58 -11.00
C LEU A 71 6.81 11.75 -10.39
N GLU A 72 6.89 11.84 -9.07
CA GLU A 72 8.16 11.92 -8.34
C GLU A 72 9.04 10.69 -8.61
N ASP A 73 8.47 9.48 -8.52
CA ASP A 73 9.15 8.22 -8.79
C ASP A 73 9.63 8.16 -10.26
N ALA A 74 8.80 8.60 -11.20
CA ALA A 74 9.17 8.69 -12.61
C ALA A 74 10.34 9.66 -12.84
N GLY A 75 10.35 10.79 -12.13
CA GLY A 75 11.46 11.75 -12.12
C GLY A 75 12.76 11.16 -11.58
N MET A 76 12.69 10.18 -10.68
CA MET A 76 13.84 9.40 -10.20
C MET A 76 14.21 8.23 -11.11
N GLY A 77 13.58 8.10 -12.28
CA GLY A 77 13.86 7.04 -13.24
C GLY A 77 13.24 5.68 -12.84
N ARG A 78 12.21 5.68 -11.99
CA ARG A 78 11.52 4.49 -11.48
C ARG A 78 10.09 4.43 -12.00
N ARG A 79 9.60 3.22 -12.28
CA ARG A 79 8.20 2.93 -12.61
C ARG A 79 7.74 1.69 -11.86
N TYR A 80 6.93 1.91 -10.84
CA TYR A 80 6.26 0.84 -10.12
C TYR A 80 4.93 0.42 -10.75
N LEU A 81 4.28 1.30 -11.53
CA LEU A 81 3.10 0.91 -12.28
C LEU A 81 3.45 -0.26 -13.24
N PRO A 82 2.71 -1.38 -13.17
CA PRO A 82 2.97 -2.52 -14.05
C PRO A 82 2.88 -2.16 -15.53
N ALA A 83 3.80 -2.68 -16.33
CA ALA A 83 3.73 -2.55 -17.79
C ALA A 83 2.42 -3.09 -18.37
N SER A 84 1.85 -4.13 -17.73
CA SER A 84 0.56 -4.68 -18.13
C SER A 84 -0.63 -3.72 -17.93
N TRP A 85 -0.45 -2.60 -17.20
CA TRP A 85 -1.51 -1.62 -16.95
C TRP A 85 -1.34 -0.35 -17.80
N VAL A 86 -0.09 0.12 -17.93
CA VAL A 86 0.23 1.40 -18.59
C VAL A 86 1.02 1.22 -19.89
N GLY A 87 1.22 -0.02 -20.34
CA GLY A 87 2.14 -0.34 -21.43
C GLY A 87 3.61 -0.21 -21.00
N ASN A 88 4.53 -0.35 -21.95
CA ASN A 88 5.97 -0.22 -21.71
C ASN A 88 6.43 1.25 -21.56
N LEU A 89 5.62 2.11 -20.94
CA LEU A 89 5.98 3.52 -20.72
C LEU A 89 7.26 3.62 -19.90
N GLU A 90 8.26 4.29 -20.44
CA GLU A 90 9.48 4.61 -19.74
C GLU A 90 9.23 5.72 -18.70
N PRO A 91 9.96 5.76 -17.57
CA PRO A 91 9.81 6.83 -16.57
C PRO A 91 9.87 8.25 -17.15
N ALA A 92 10.78 8.48 -18.11
CA ALA A 92 10.88 9.77 -18.81
C ALA A 92 9.62 10.13 -19.61
N GLN A 93 8.89 9.14 -20.15
CA GLN A 93 7.63 9.36 -20.86
C GLN A 93 6.50 9.73 -19.88
N ILE A 94 6.47 9.13 -18.68
CA ILE A 94 5.53 9.50 -17.62
C ILE A 94 5.72 10.97 -17.23
N VAL A 95 6.97 11.41 -17.06
CA VAL A 95 7.31 12.82 -16.76
C VAL A 95 6.87 13.75 -17.90
N ALA A 96 7.02 13.34 -19.16
CA ALA A 96 6.56 14.12 -20.30
C ALA A 96 5.02 14.24 -20.35
N LEU A 97 4.32 13.13 -20.10
CA LEU A 97 2.85 13.05 -20.10
C LEU A 97 2.21 13.89 -19.00
N ALA A 98 2.91 14.18 -17.90
CA ALA A 98 2.44 15.09 -16.87
C ALA A 98 2.15 16.52 -17.39
N LYS A 99 2.77 16.92 -18.51
CA LYS A 99 2.52 18.21 -19.17
C LYS A 99 1.30 18.19 -20.09
N THR A 100 0.79 17.00 -20.41
CA THR A 100 -0.35 16.78 -21.33
C THR A 100 -1.35 15.80 -20.70
N PRO A 101 -2.00 16.17 -19.58
CA PRO A 101 -2.81 15.23 -18.78
C PRO A 101 -4.06 14.70 -19.50
N ASN A 102 -4.47 15.34 -20.60
CA ASN A 102 -5.61 14.90 -21.42
C ASN A 102 -5.25 13.86 -22.50
N ASP A 103 -3.97 13.54 -22.66
CA ASP A 103 -3.49 12.48 -23.55
C ASP A 103 -4.02 11.09 -23.11
N ASP A 104 -4.27 10.19 -24.05
CA ASP A 104 -4.82 8.86 -23.71
C ASP A 104 -3.83 8.00 -22.90
N ALA A 105 -2.52 8.15 -23.12
CA ALA A 105 -1.52 7.51 -22.27
C ALA A 105 -1.51 8.13 -20.86
N ALA A 106 -1.73 9.44 -20.73
CA ALA A 106 -1.86 10.09 -19.43
C ALA A 106 -3.12 9.61 -18.65
N LYS A 107 -4.23 9.39 -19.37
CA LYS A 107 -5.44 8.76 -18.80
C LYS A 107 -5.19 7.32 -18.37
N SER A 108 -4.39 6.55 -19.13
CA SER A 108 -4.02 5.18 -18.74
C SER A 108 -3.27 5.12 -17.40
N ILE A 109 -2.44 6.13 -17.11
CA ILE A 109 -1.76 6.27 -15.82
C ILE A 109 -2.77 6.57 -14.70
N ALA A 110 -3.72 7.48 -14.93
CA ALA A 110 -4.78 7.77 -13.96
C ALA A 110 -5.63 6.52 -13.65
N ASN A 111 -5.99 5.74 -14.68
CA ASN A 111 -6.69 4.45 -14.51
C ASN A 111 -5.87 3.44 -13.72
N ALA A 112 -4.55 3.37 -13.97
CA ALA A 112 -3.63 2.52 -13.23
C ALA A 112 -3.52 2.94 -11.75
N VAL A 113 -3.54 4.24 -11.44
CA VAL A 113 -3.63 4.76 -10.07
C VAL A 113 -4.95 4.38 -9.41
N GLY A 114 -6.07 4.48 -10.11
CA GLY A 114 -7.36 3.98 -9.61
C GLY A 114 -7.28 2.49 -9.23
N ARG A 115 -6.73 1.67 -10.13
CA ARG A 115 -6.53 0.23 -9.89
C ARG A 115 -5.60 -0.06 -8.70
N LEU A 116 -4.53 0.72 -8.51
CA LEU A 116 -3.68 0.63 -7.31
C LEU A 116 -4.49 0.85 -6.03
N LEU A 117 -5.36 1.86 -6.02
CA LEU A 117 -6.14 2.25 -4.85
C LEU A 117 -7.25 1.23 -4.54
N ASP A 118 -7.87 0.63 -5.55
CA ASP A 118 -8.82 -0.47 -5.37
C ASP A 118 -8.14 -1.71 -4.76
N LEU A 119 -6.93 -2.03 -5.25
CA LEU A 119 -6.11 -3.11 -4.71
C LEU A 119 -5.71 -2.80 -3.26
N ALA A 120 -5.22 -1.58 -3.00
CA ALA A 120 -4.85 -1.12 -1.67
C ALA A 120 -6.04 -1.19 -0.70
N ASP A 121 -7.25 -0.83 -1.12
CA ASP A 121 -8.45 -0.90 -0.27
C ASP A 121 -8.80 -2.33 0.13
N SER A 122 -8.62 -3.30 -0.77
CA SER A 122 -8.82 -4.72 -0.48
C SER A 122 -7.83 -5.20 0.61
N TYR A 123 -6.57 -4.81 0.51
CA TYR A 123 -5.56 -5.10 1.54
C TYR A 123 -5.80 -4.32 2.84
N TYR A 124 -6.25 -3.05 2.79
CA TYR A 124 -6.62 -2.30 4.00
C TYR A 124 -7.76 -2.97 4.77
N LYS A 125 -8.78 -3.47 4.07
CA LYS A 125 -9.89 -4.19 4.70
C LYS A 125 -9.39 -5.40 5.48
N SER A 126 -8.49 -6.20 4.88
CA SER A 126 -7.87 -7.33 5.56
C SER A 126 -6.99 -6.86 6.74
N GLY A 127 -6.11 -5.89 6.52
CA GLY A 127 -5.22 -5.37 7.56
C GLY A 127 -5.97 -4.79 8.78
N ILE A 128 -7.06 -4.06 8.54
CA ILE A 128 -7.92 -3.50 9.59
C ILE A 128 -8.64 -4.61 10.37
N ALA A 129 -9.10 -5.67 9.70
CA ALA A 129 -9.72 -6.80 10.37
C ALA A 129 -8.74 -7.50 11.36
N GLY A 130 -7.45 -7.47 11.04
CA GLY A 130 -6.38 -8.00 11.88
C GLY A 130 -6.05 -7.18 13.13
N LEU A 131 -6.58 -5.97 13.29
CA LEU A 131 -6.29 -5.13 14.47
C LEU A 131 -6.75 -5.78 15.77
N SER A 132 -7.77 -6.64 15.71
CA SER A 132 -8.31 -7.38 16.86
C SER A 132 -7.28 -8.30 17.52
N TYR A 133 -6.28 -8.79 16.78
CA TYR A 133 -5.19 -9.63 17.30
C TYR A 133 -4.13 -8.85 18.10
N LEU A 134 -4.07 -7.52 17.96
CA LEU A 134 -3.07 -6.71 18.66
C LEU A 134 -3.49 -6.43 20.11
N PRO A 135 -2.54 -6.16 21.03
CA PRO A 135 -2.87 -5.56 22.33
C PRO A 135 -3.64 -4.24 22.18
N PHE A 136 -4.45 -3.86 23.18
CA PHE A 136 -5.36 -2.71 23.07
C PHE A 136 -4.67 -1.40 22.65
N ARG A 137 -3.51 -1.08 23.27
CA ARG A 137 -2.77 0.14 22.94
C ARG A 137 -2.24 0.12 21.50
N ALA A 138 -1.65 -1.01 21.09
CA ALA A 138 -1.13 -1.21 19.75
C ALA A 138 -2.24 -1.15 18.68
N HIS A 139 -3.40 -1.75 18.95
CA HIS A 139 -4.57 -1.66 18.09
C HIS A 139 -4.91 -0.20 17.78
N MET A 140 -5.00 0.66 18.79
CA MET A 140 -5.35 2.06 18.56
C MET A 140 -4.30 2.81 17.74
N SER A 141 -3.02 2.64 18.07
CA SER A 141 -1.94 3.29 17.33
C SER A 141 -1.91 2.86 15.86
N ILE A 142 -2.06 1.56 15.58
CA ILE A 142 -2.05 1.03 14.22
C ILE A 142 -3.35 1.37 13.48
N ALA A 143 -4.51 1.39 14.15
CA ALA A 143 -5.76 1.85 13.56
C ALA A 143 -5.65 3.31 13.07
N VAL A 144 -5.12 4.21 13.91
CA VAL A 144 -4.90 5.61 13.52
C VAL A 144 -3.98 5.71 12.32
N ALA A 145 -2.85 4.99 12.34
CA ALA A 145 -1.92 4.98 11.22
C ALA A 145 -2.60 4.50 9.92
N ALA A 146 -3.31 3.36 9.97
CA ALA A 146 -4.01 2.79 8.83
C ALA A 146 -5.05 3.74 8.23
N TYR A 147 -5.88 4.36 9.07
CA TYR A 147 -6.94 5.27 8.61
C TYR A 147 -6.37 6.57 8.05
N VAL A 148 -5.33 7.13 8.66
CA VAL A 148 -4.66 8.34 8.15
C VAL A 148 -3.99 8.05 6.80
N TYR A 149 -3.36 6.88 6.63
CA TYR A 149 -2.71 6.52 5.38
C TYR A 149 -3.71 6.22 4.27
N ARG A 150 -4.74 5.42 4.55
CA ARG A 150 -5.83 5.13 3.60
C ARG A 150 -6.51 6.41 3.11
N GLN A 151 -6.59 7.44 3.95
CA GLN A 151 -7.19 8.72 3.57
C GLN A 151 -6.45 9.43 2.42
N ILE A 152 -5.15 9.18 2.24
CA ILE A 152 -4.40 9.69 1.07
C ILE A 152 -5.03 9.15 -0.21
N GLY A 153 -5.30 7.84 -0.27
CA GLY A 153 -5.97 7.21 -1.41
C GLY A 153 -7.37 7.77 -1.66
N VAL A 154 -8.15 7.97 -0.60
CA VAL A 154 -9.49 8.59 -0.70
C VAL A 154 -9.40 10.00 -1.31
N GLN A 155 -8.42 10.80 -0.91
CA GLN A 155 -8.22 12.14 -1.47
C GLN A 155 -7.79 12.11 -2.94
N LEU A 156 -6.92 11.17 -3.32
CA LEU A 156 -6.53 10.97 -4.71
C LEU A 156 -7.75 10.62 -5.58
N ALA A 157 -8.60 9.69 -5.11
CA ALA A 157 -9.82 9.32 -5.82
C ALA A 157 -10.82 10.49 -5.95
N GLN A 158 -11.02 11.27 -4.88
CA GLN A 158 -11.91 12.44 -4.90
C GLN A 158 -11.47 13.52 -5.89
N LYS A 159 -10.16 13.63 -6.16
CA LYS A 159 -9.59 14.56 -7.13
C LYS A 159 -9.41 13.95 -8.52
N ASN A 160 -10.02 12.79 -8.79
CA ASN A 160 -9.93 12.06 -10.05
C ASN A 160 -8.48 11.66 -10.42
N TYR A 161 -7.73 11.14 -9.44
CA TYR A 161 -6.38 10.59 -9.58
C TYR A 161 -5.36 11.56 -10.20
N PRO A 162 -5.07 12.70 -9.53
CA PRO A 162 -4.21 13.76 -10.05
C PRO A 162 -2.73 13.39 -9.94
N TRP A 163 -2.30 12.32 -10.61
CA TRP A 163 -0.95 11.76 -10.52
C TRP A 163 0.15 12.73 -11.02
N HIS A 164 -0.24 13.75 -11.79
CA HIS A 164 0.64 14.78 -12.36
C HIS A 164 0.76 16.06 -11.51
N ASP A 165 -0.11 16.26 -10.51
CA ASP A 165 -0.14 17.46 -9.66
C ASP A 165 0.88 17.40 -8.50
N GLY A 166 1.76 16.41 -8.53
CA GLY A 166 2.72 16.12 -7.48
C GLY A 166 2.07 15.60 -6.19
N ARG A 167 2.93 15.45 -5.18
CA ARG A 167 2.62 14.75 -3.94
C ARG A 167 1.45 15.38 -3.16
N GLN A 168 0.40 14.59 -3.01
CA GLN A 168 -0.75 14.96 -2.17
C GLN A 168 -0.48 14.73 -0.68
N VAL A 169 -0.81 15.71 0.16
CA VAL A 169 -0.66 15.64 1.62
C VAL A 169 -1.99 15.81 2.34
N THR A 170 -2.19 15.04 3.41
CA THR A 170 -3.37 15.17 4.28
C THR A 170 -3.20 16.35 5.23
N SER A 171 -4.23 17.21 5.32
CA SER A 171 -4.23 18.36 6.24
C SER A 171 -4.33 17.91 7.70
N LYS A 172 -3.94 18.79 8.64
CA LYS A 172 -4.03 18.51 10.08
C LYS A 172 -5.46 18.17 10.53
N ALA A 173 -6.46 18.88 10.01
CA ALA A 173 -7.87 18.63 10.32
C ALA A 173 -8.33 17.25 9.84
N VAL A 174 -7.92 16.84 8.63
CA VAL A 174 -8.22 15.51 8.10
C VAL A 174 -7.57 14.42 8.95
N LYS A 175 -6.33 14.61 9.39
CA LYS A 175 -5.65 13.67 10.28
C LYS A 175 -6.40 13.50 11.61
N ILE A 176 -6.89 14.60 12.21
CA ILE A 176 -7.71 14.55 13.43
C ILE A 176 -9.01 13.77 13.19
N ALA A 177 -9.72 14.05 12.09
CA ALA A 177 -10.95 13.33 11.75
C ALA A 177 -10.70 11.82 11.53
N CYS A 178 -9.60 11.45 10.86
CA CYS A 178 -9.18 10.06 10.71
C CYS A 178 -8.86 9.40 12.05
N SER A 179 -8.17 10.09 12.96
CA SER A 179 -7.88 9.59 14.30
C SER A 179 -9.16 9.32 15.09
N LEU A 180 -10.16 10.21 14.99
CA LEU A 180 -11.48 9.98 15.59
C LEU A 180 -12.22 8.80 14.94
N ARG A 181 -12.12 8.66 13.62
CA ARG A 181 -12.71 7.53 12.89
C ARG A 181 -12.06 6.19 13.24
N ALA A 182 -10.78 6.17 13.61
CA ALA A 182 -10.09 4.95 14.02
C ALA A 182 -10.75 4.27 15.24
N PHE A 183 -11.46 5.02 16.09
CA PHE A 183 -12.24 4.45 17.20
C PHE A 183 -13.38 3.54 16.71
N THR A 184 -13.84 3.66 15.47
CA THR A 184 -14.84 2.73 14.92
C THR A 184 -14.29 1.33 14.67
N ALA A 185 -12.97 1.12 14.73
CA ALA A 185 -12.35 -0.20 14.67
C ALA A 185 -12.37 -0.94 16.03
N LEU A 186 -12.51 -0.21 17.15
CA LEU A 186 -12.49 -0.80 18.50
C LEU A 186 -13.56 -1.87 18.75
N PRO A 187 -14.83 -1.70 18.31
CA PRO A 187 -15.86 -2.70 18.54
C PRO A 187 -15.49 -4.08 17.96
N GLN A 188 -14.66 -4.15 16.92
CA GLN A 188 -14.20 -5.40 16.31
C GLN A 188 -13.45 -6.31 17.30
N ARG A 189 -12.92 -5.75 18.39
CA ARG A 189 -12.26 -6.54 19.45
C ARG A 189 -13.22 -7.41 20.26
N PHE A 190 -14.51 -7.09 20.26
CA PHE A 190 -15.53 -7.85 20.99
C PHE A 190 -16.18 -8.95 20.15
N TYR A 191 -15.81 -9.05 18.88
CA TYR A 191 -16.27 -10.10 17.96
C TYR A 191 -15.16 -11.12 17.69
N PRO A 192 -15.50 -12.35 17.27
CA PRO A 192 -14.51 -13.33 16.85
C PRO A 192 -13.58 -12.75 15.78
N THR A 193 -12.29 -13.00 15.94
CA THR A 193 -11.26 -12.53 15.02
C THR A 193 -11.53 -13.06 13.61
N ALA A 194 -11.64 -12.17 12.62
CA ALA A 194 -11.94 -12.57 11.25
C ALA A 194 -10.79 -13.42 10.67
N PRO A 195 -11.11 -14.50 9.94
CA PRO A 195 -10.09 -15.25 9.22
C PRO A 195 -9.53 -14.42 8.06
N HIS A 196 -8.24 -14.60 7.78
CA HIS A 196 -7.60 -14.02 6.60
C HIS A 196 -8.11 -14.68 5.31
N ASN A 197 -8.25 -13.88 4.24
CA ASN A 197 -8.58 -14.39 2.91
C ASN A 197 -7.28 -14.79 2.16
N PRO A 198 -6.97 -16.08 1.98
CA PRO A 198 -5.71 -16.52 1.38
C PRO A 198 -5.52 -16.07 -0.07
N ALA A 199 -6.59 -15.75 -0.80
CA ALA A 199 -6.49 -15.29 -2.19
C ALA A 199 -5.69 -13.98 -2.34
N LEU A 200 -5.63 -13.15 -1.29
CA LEU A 200 -4.78 -11.95 -1.29
C LEU A 200 -3.29 -12.27 -1.39
N HIS A 201 -2.90 -13.50 -1.06
CA HIS A 201 -1.50 -13.93 -1.02
C HIS A 201 -1.10 -14.80 -2.22
N ASP A 202 -2.00 -15.03 -3.17
CA ASP A 202 -1.72 -15.88 -4.34
C ASP A 202 -0.50 -15.41 -5.14
N ALA A 203 -0.37 -14.10 -5.34
CA ALA A 203 0.75 -13.49 -6.07
C ALA A 203 2.09 -13.50 -5.31
N ILE A 204 2.06 -13.74 -4.00
CA ILE A 204 3.23 -13.70 -3.11
C ILE A 204 3.48 -15.04 -2.41
N ARG A 205 2.84 -16.11 -2.89
CA ARG A 205 2.97 -17.45 -2.34
C ARG A 205 4.42 -17.94 -2.40
N GLY A 206 4.89 -18.56 -1.32
CA GLY A 206 6.27 -19.03 -1.19
C GLY A 206 7.24 -17.98 -0.64
N LEU A 207 6.80 -16.74 -0.43
CA LEU A 207 7.57 -15.76 0.33
C LEU A 207 7.49 -16.04 1.85
N PRO A 208 8.44 -15.57 2.67
CA PRO A 208 8.47 -15.86 4.10
C PRO A 208 7.17 -15.49 4.83
N HIS A 209 6.68 -16.36 5.73
CA HIS A 209 5.43 -16.15 6.48
C HIS A 209 4.15 -16.00 5.63
N VAL A 210 4.21 -16.32 4.33
CA VAL A 210 3.04 -16.45 3.45
C VAL A 210 2.69 -17.93 3.34
N LYS A 211 1.48 -18.30 3.80
CA LYS A 211 0.98 -19.68 3.80
C LYS A 211 -0.01 -19.92 2.67
#